data_AF-A0A1H9IUI4-F1
#
_entry.id   AF-A0A1H9IUI4-F1
#
_cell.length_a   1.000
_cell.length_b   1.000
_cell.length_c   1.000
_cell.angle_alpha   90.00
_cell.angle_beta   90.00
_cell.angle_gamma   90.00
#
_symmetry.space_group_name_H-M   'P 1'
#
loop_
_entity.id
_entity.type
_entity.pdbx_description
1 polymer ?
#
loop_
_entity_poly.entity_id
_entity_poly.type
_entity_poly.pdbx_seq_one_letter_code
_entity_poly.pdbx_strand_id
1 'polypeptide(L)'
;MTTSARPQTEGPDIAAIAAQNDAFRKLACLGETPSQPIQGRMHLTSSLAMAEDGLALEAVQAVGEFDVFEPENDPDGCHDFGAVDIRGQKVFWKIDLYEADGDFRYGAEASDNPATTMRVLTIMMASDW
;
A
#
# COMPACT_ATOMS: atom_id res chain seq x y z
N MET A 1 21.90 32.06 23.61
CA MET A 1 20.71 31.21 23.43
C MET A 1 20.59 30.97 21.94
N THR A 2 21.08 29.84 21.45
CA THR A 2 21.06 29.52 20.01
C THR A 2 20.10 28.36 19.85
N THR A 3 18.90 28.67 19.37
CA THR A 3 17.87 27.69 19.05
C THR A 3 18.37 26.75 17.97
N SER A 4 18.18 25.47 18.23
CA SER A 4 18.42 24.33 17.35
C SER A 4 17.79 24.50 15.97
N ALA A 5 18.52 24.13 14.92
CA ALA A 5 17.94 23.56 13.72
C ALA A 5 18.43 22.10 13.67
N ARG A 6 17.51 21.15 13.91
CA ARG A 6 17.77 19.74 13.57
C ARG A 6 17.96 19.67 12.05
N PRO A 7 18.89 18.85 11.54
CA PRO A 7 18.93 18.60 10.10
C PRO A 7 17.58 18.00 9.71
N GLN A 8 16.86 18.68 8.83
CA GLN A 8 15.72 18.09 8.16
C GLN A 8 16.29 17.01 7.24
N THR A 9 15.93 15.77 7.48
CA THR A 9 16.32 14.64 6.63
C THR A 9 15.78 14.91 5.23
N GLU A 10 16.66 15.12 4.24
CA GLU A 10 16.34 15.36 2.82
C GLU A 10 15.84 14.08 2.11
N GLY A 11 14.91 13.36 2.74
CA GLY A 11 14.27 12.17 2.18
C GLY A 11 12.76 12.20 2.42
N PRO A 12 11.99 11.40 1.67
CA PRO A 12 10.54 11.35 1.83
C PRO A 12 10.17 10.91 3.27
N ASP A 13 9.12 11.50 3.81
CA ASP A 13 8.63 11.18 5.16
C ASP A 13 7.95 9.80 5.14
N ILE A 14 8.68 8.79 5.62
CA ILE A 14 8.22 7.40 5.74
C ILE A 14 6.90 7.30 6.50
N ALA A 15 6.73 8.06 7.59
CA ALA A 15 5.49 8.01 8.37
C ALA A 15 4.32 8.60 7.59
N ALA A 16 4.58 9.62 6.76
CA ALA A 16 3.57 10.16 5.85
C ALA A 16 3.23 9.15 4.73
N ILE A 17 4.22 8.45 4.18
CA ILE A 17 4.00 7.38 3.19
C ILE A 17 3.15 6.26 3.79
N ALA A 18 3.47 5.79 4.99
CA ALA A 18 2.73 4.75 5.69
C ALA A 18 1.26 5.15 5.90
N ALA A 19 1.03 6.35 6.45
CA ALA A 19 -0.33 6.86 6.65
C ALA A 19 -1.11 6.99 5.33
N GLN A 20 -0.45 7.37 4.23
CA GLN A 20 -1.05 7.45 2.90
C GLN A 20 -1.34 6.06 2.32
N ASN A 21 -0.46 5.09 2.54
CA ASN A 21 -0.64 3.71 2.10
C ASN A 21 -1.80 3.04 2.85
N ASP A 22 -1.90 3.23 4.16
CA ASP A 22 -3.03 2.77 4.97
C ASP A 22 -4.34 3.41 4.52
N ALA A 23 -4.34 4.73 4.32
CA ALA A 23 -5.52 5.45 3.85
C ALA A 23 -5.95 4.99 2.45
N PHE A 24 -5.00 4.75 1.54
CA PHE A 24 -5.29 4.20 0.22
C PHE A 24 -5.83 2.78 0.28
N ARG A 25 -5.24 1.92 1.12
CA ARG A 25 -5.69 0.54 1.31
C ARG A 25 -7.11 0.48 1.84
N LYS A 26 -7.42 1.29 2.87
CA LYS A 26 -8.79 1.42 3.41
C LYS A 26 -9.78 1.97 2.37
N LEU A 27 -9.37 2.94 1.56
CA LEU A 27 -10.18 3.42 0.45
C LEU A 27 -10.45 2.33 -0.60
N ALA A 28 -9.40 1.66 -1.07
CA ALA A 28 -9.48 0.69 -2.16
C ALA A 28 -10.24 -0.58 -1.75
N CYS A 29 -10.06 -1.04 -0.52
CA CYS A 29 -10.60 -2.29 -0.01
C CYS A 29 -11.93 -2.14 0.72
N LEU A 30 -12.07 -1.10 1.56
CA LEU A 30 -13.22 -0.92 2.46
C LEU A 30 -14.15 0.21 1.98
N GLY A 31 -13.72 1.01 0.99
CA GLY A 31 -14.47 2.18 0.54
C GLY A 31 -14.43 3.35 1.53
N GLU A 32 -13.51 3.33 2.50
CA GLU A 32 -13.36 4.41 3.46
C GLU A 32 -12.83 5.67 2.77
N THR A 33 -13.52 6.79 2.93
CA THR A 33 -13.08 8.05 2.31
C THR A 33 -11.89 8.62 3.09
N PRO A 34 -10.70 8.75 2.47
CA PRO A 34 -9.55 9.31 3.14
C PRO A 34 -9.74 10.81 3.39
N SER A 35 -9.05 11.34 4.42
CA SER A 35 -9.10 12.78 4.75
C SER A 35 -8.50 13.66 3.65
N GLN A 36 -7.63 13.10 2.81
CA GLN A 36 -7.03 13.75 1.65
C GLN A 36 -7.25 12.89 0.40
N PRO A 37 -7.41 13.49 -0.79
CA PRO A 37 -7.52 12.72 -2.02
C PRO A 37 -6.22 11.96 -2.29
N ILE A 38 -6.31 10.65 -2.45
CA ILE A 38 -5.17 9.79 -2.77
C ILE A 38 -5.45 9.11 -4.10
N GLN A 39 -4.53 9.27 -5.04
CA GLN A 39 -4.61 8.62 -6.33
C GLN A 39 -4.08 7.21 -6.23
N GLY A 40 -4.85 6.26 -6.75
CA GLY A 40 -4.34 4.90 -6.87
C GLY A 40 -5.27 3.96 -7.62
N ARG A 41 -4.76 2.75 -7.85
CA ARG A 41 -5.45 1.66 -8.52
C ARG A 41 -5.26 0.37 -7.74
N MET A 42 -6.31 -0.42 -7.66
CA MET A 42 -6.26 -1.76 -7.09
C MET A 42 -6.29 -2.79 -8.22
N HIS A 43 -5.38 -3.75 -8.14
CA HIS A 43 -5.26 -4.86 -9.06
C HIS A 43 -5.32 -6.18 -8.29
N LEU A 44 -6.10 -7.12 -8.83
CA LEU A 44 -6.17 -8.50 -8.36
C LEU A 44 -5.50 -9.38 -9.41
N THR A 45 -4.63 -10.31 -9.01
CA THR A 45 -4.13 -11.30 -9.97
C THR A 45 -5.25 -12.22 -10.42
N SER A 46 -5.14 -12.75 -11.64
CA SER A 46 -6.15 -13.65 -12.20
C SER A 46 -6.42 -14.85 -11.28
N SER A 47 -5.38 -15.43 -10.66
CA SER A 47 -5.52 -16.57 -9.76
C SER A 47 -6.39 -16.24 -8.55
N LEU A 48 -6.27 -15.03 -7.98
CA LEU A 48 -7.12 -14.58 -6.89
C LEU A 48 -8.52 -14.17 -7.38
N ALA A 49 -8.61 -13.46 -8.51
CA ALA A 49 -9.88 -13.01 -9.08
C ALA A 49 -10.77 -14.16 -9.57
N MET A 50 -10.16 -15.28 -9.98
CA MET A 50 -10.85 -16.50 -10.40
C MET A 50 -10.99 -17.52 -9.26
N ALA A 51 -10.52 -17.20 -8.05
CA ALA A 51 -10.70 -18.06 -6.91
C ALA A 51 -12.19 -18.19 -6.57
N GLU A 52 -12.62 -19.42 -6.31
CA GLU A 52 -14.01 -19.73 -6.01
C GLU A 52 -14.40 -19.22 -4.59
N ASP A 53 -15.70 -19.28 -4.29
CA ASP A 53 -16.24 -19.08 -2.93
C ASP A 53 -16.00 -17.70 -2.29
N GLY A 54 -15.75 -16.67 -3.11
CA GLY A 54 -15.60 -15.29 -2.63
C GLY A 54 -14.25 -15.01 -1.97
N LEU A 55 -13.24 -15.87 -2.17
CA LEU A 55 -11.89 -15.65 -1.61
C LEU A 55 -11.33 -14.28 -1.98
N ALA A 56 -11.56 -13.80 -3.21
CA ALA A 56 -11.15 -12.47 -3.63
C ALA A 56 -11.75 -11.35 -2.76
N LEU A 57 -13.01 -11.47 -2.37
CA LEU A 57 -13.68 -10.48 -1.51
C LEU A 57 -13.14 -10.53 -0.08
N GLU A 58 -12.95 -11.73 0.47
CA GLU A 58 -12.31 -11.91 1.78
C GLU A 58 -10.88 -11.38 1.78
N ALA A 59 -10.13 -11.60 0.69
CA ALA A 59 -8.79 -11.05 0.50
C ALA A 59 -8.80 -9.54 0.49
N VAL A 60 -9.67 -8.93 -0.31
CA VAL A 60 -9.81 -7.47 -0.34
C VAL A 60 -10.15 -6.93 1.05
N GLN A 61 -11.10 -7.53 1.75
CA GLN A 61 -11.48 -7.09 3.10
C GLN A 61 -10.34 -7.25 4.10
N ALA A 62 -9.69 -8.42 4.16
CA ALA A 62 -8.59 -8.70 5.07
C ALA A 62 -7.39 -7.79 4.81
N VAL A 63 -7.09 -7.47 3.55
CA VAL A 63 -6.07 -6.48 3.19
C VAL A 63 -6.48 -5.09 3.69
N GLY A 64 -7.73 -4.68 3.51
CA GLY A 64 -8.24 -3.41 4.03
C GLY A 64 -8.11 -3.24 5.54
N GLU A 65 -8.40 -4.30 6.30
CA GLU A 65 -8.35 -4.34 7.76
C GLU A 65 -6.96 -4.68 8.33
N PHE A 66 -5.98 -4.96 7.46
CA PHE A 66 -4.63 -5.32 7.89
C PHE A 66 -4.00 -4.16 8.67
N ASP A 67 -3.52 -4.40 9.88
CA ASP A 67 -2.89 -3.36 10.73
C ASP A 67 -1.64 -3.92 11.45
N VAL A 68 -1.17 -5.10 11.02
CA VAL A 68 -0.09 -5.84 11.70
C VAL A 68 1.19 -5.73 10.87
N PHE A 69 1.96 -4.68 11.12
CA PHE A 69 3.25 -4.45 10.49
C PHE A 69 4.37 -4.89 11.43
N GLU A 70 5.03 -5.98 11.06
CA GLU A 70 6.19 -6.51 11.79
C GLU A 70 7.49 -6.12 11.06
N PRO A 71 8.61 -5.96 11.78
CA PRO A 71 9.89 -5.55 11.18
C PRO A 71 10.39 -6.47 10.05
N GLU A 72 9.90 -7.71 10.01
CA GLU A 72 10.24 -8.69 8.98
C GLU A 72 9.49 -8.46 7.66
N ASN A 73 8.27 -7.90 7.73
CA ASN A 73 7.41 -7.65 6.57
C ASN A 73 7.45 -6.20 6.11
N ASP A 74 7.80 -5.27 7.00
CA ASP A 74 7.84 -3.84 6.76
C ASP A 74 9.15 -3.23 7.32
N PRO A 75 10.32 -3.58 6.73
CA PRO A 75 11.62 -3.15 7.23
C PRO A 75 11.82 -1.64 7.16
N ASP A 76 11.20 -1.00 6.17
CA ASP A 76 11.30 0.43 5.91
C ASP A 76 10.20 1.24 6.62
N GLY A 77 9.20 0.61 7.24
CA GLY A 77 8.13 1.33 7.95
C GLY A 77 7.09 1.98 7.04
N CYS A 78 7.06 1.63 5.76
CA CYS A 78 6.29 2.29 4.71
C CYS A 78 4.89 1.72 4.52
N HIS A 79 4.58 0.61 5.18
CA HIS A 79 3.29 -0.08 5.10
C HIS A 79 2.92 -0.49 3.66
N ASP A 80 3.92 -0.83 2.85
CA ASP A 80 3.75 -1.15 1.44
C ASP A 80 3.64 -2.65 1.13
N PHE A 81 3.88 -3.53 2.10
CA PHE A 81 3.79 -4.99 1.90
C PHE A 81 3.12 -5.69 3.08
N GLY A 82 2.42 -6.79 2.78
CA GLY A 82 1.91 -7.68 3.81
C GLY A 82 1.40 -9.02 3.28
N ALA A 83 1.10 -9.90 4.23
CA ALA A 83 0.58 -11.23 3.97
C ALA A 83 -0.62 -11.51 4.88
N VAL A 84 -1.67 -12.08 4.31
CA VAL A 84 -2.86 -12.52 5.06
C VAL A 84 -3.12 -14.00 4.75
N ASP A 85 -3.54 -14.75 5.76
CA ASP A 85 -3.93 -16.15 5.62
C ASP A 85 -5.45 -16.26 5.68
N ILE A 86 -6.05 -16.71 4.57
CA ILE A 86 -7.50 -16.78 4.40
C ILE A 86 -7.86 -18.20 4.02
N ARG A 87 -8.62 -18.88 4.87
CA ARG A 87 -9.03 -20.29 4.66
C ARG A 87 -7.84 -21.23 4.37
N GLY A 88 -6.68 -20.96 4.99
CA GLY A 88 -5.43 -21.71 4.77
C GLY A 88 -4.73 -21.43 3.44
N GLN A 89 -5.16 -20.42 2.70
CA GLN A 89 -4.46 -19.88 1.54
C GLN A 89 -3.77 -18.57 1.94
N LYS A 90 -2.47 -18.49 1.68
CA LYS A 90 -1.70 -17.27 1.88
C LYS A 90 -1.92 -16.34 0.69
N VAL A 91 -2.26 -15.09 0.97
CA VAL A 91 -2.45 -14.01 0.00
C VAL A 91 -1.47 -12.91 0.35
N PHE A 92 -0.68 -12.49 -0.63
CA PHE A 92 0.21 -11.34 -0.51
C PHE A 92 -0.45 -10.11 -1.08
N TRP A 93 -0.07 -8.97 -0.53
CA TRP A 93 -0.42 -7.69 -1.10
C TRP A 93 0.77 -6.75 -1.03
N LYS A 94 0.84 -5.84 -1.99
CA LYS A 94 1.83 -4.78 -1.99
C LYS A 94 1.29 -3.48 -2.59
N ILE A 95 1.88 -2.36 -2.23
CA ILE A 95 1.59 -1.03 -2.75
C ILE A 95 2.85 -0.49 -3.43
N ASP A 96 2.83 -0.47 -4.76
CA ASP A 96 3.90 0.15 -5.53
C ASP A 96 3.60 1.65 -5.72
N LEU A 97 4.62 2.51 -5.53
CA LEU A 97 4.52 3.96 -5.69
C LEU A 97 5.13 4.40 -7.02
N TYR A 98 4.30 4.92 -7.92
CA TYR A 98 4.70 5.43 -9.24
C TYR A 98 4.50 6.93 -9.36
N GLU A 99 5.23 7.58 -10.27
CA GLU A 99 4.96 8.97 -10.64
C GLU A 99 3.58 9.11 -11.31
N ALA A 100 2.75 10.05 -10.85
CA ALA A 100 1.39 10.25 -11.37
C ALA A 100 1.36 10.94 -12.75
N ASP A 101 2.39 11.71 -13.10
CA ASP A 101 2.49 12.49 -14.35
C ASP A 101 3.09 11.70 -15.55
N GLY A 102 3.44 10.41 -15.36
CA GLY A 102 4.15 9.62 -16.35
C GLY A 102 3.48 8.30 -16.77
N ASP A 103 4.12 7.57 -17.68
CA ASP A 103 3.73 6.23 -18.16
C ASP A 103 3.90 5.12 -17.09
N PHE A 104 3.89 5.43 -15.78
CA PHE A 104 4.17 4.49 -14.68
C PHE A 104 5.56 3.81 -14.77
N ARG A 105 6.51 4.44 -15.46
CA ARG A 105 7.82 3.84 -15.76
C ARG A 105 8.86 4.02 -14.66
N TYR A 106 8.65 4.97 -13.76
CA TYR A 106 9.58 5.35 -12.71
C TYR A 106 8.87 5.40 -11.36
N GLY A 107 9.60 5.02 -10.30
CA GLY A 107 9.13 5.22 -8.92
C GLY A 107 9.05 6.72 -8.59
N ALA A 108 8.08 7.10 -7.77
CA ALA A 108 7.86 8.49 -7.38
C ALA A 108 9.09 9.08 -6.65
N GLU A 109 9.72 10.12 -7.22
CA GLU A 109 10.82 10.83 -6.56
C GLU A 109 10.36 11.58 -5.30
N ALA A 110 9.08 11.98 -5.26
CA ALA A 110 8.40 12.57 -4.11
C ALA A 110 7.30 11.64 -3.60
N SER A 111 7.69 10.47 -3.08
CA SER A 111 6.80 9.37 -2.69
C SER A 111 5.84 9.71 -1.54
N ASP A 112 6.16 10.76 -0.77
CA ASP A 112 5.35 11.36 0.28
C ASP A 112 4.31 12.38 -0.23
N ASN A 113 4.38 12.80 -1.50
CA ASN A 113 3.40 13.70 -2.10
C ASN A 113 2.27 12.91 -2.79
N PRO A 114 1.04 12.89 -2.23
CA PRO A 114 -0.07 12.12 -2.77
C PRO A 114 -0.63 12.68 -4.10
N ALA A 115 -0.29 13.92 -4.47
CA ALA A 115 -0.75 14.53 -5.72
C ALA A 115 0.12 14.17 -6.93
N THR A 116 1.38 13.79 -6.69
CA THR A 116 2.33 13.37 -7.74
C THR A 116 2.66 11.88 -7.66
N THR A 117 2.08 11.17 -6.69
CA THR A 117 2.31 9.74 -6.45
C THR A 117 1.04 8.95 -6.70
N MET A 118 1.16 7.97 -7.59
CA MET A 118 0.13 7.00 -7.92
C MET A 118 0.41 5.69 -7.19
N ARG A 119 -0.50 5.31 -6.29
CA ARG A 119 -0.41 4.08 -5.51
C ARG A 119 -1.06 2.91 -6.23
N VAL A 120 -0.33 1.84 -6.45
CA VAL A 120 -0.85 0.63 -7.10
C VAL A 120 -0.88 -0.49 -6.08
N LEU A 121 -2.06 -0.78 -5.54
CA LEU A 121 -2.29 -1.92 -4.66
C LEU A 121 -2.46 -3.17 -5.50
N THR A 122 -1.55 -4.12 -5.37
CA THR A 122 -1.66 -5.44 -6.00
C THR A 122 -1.94 -6.48 -4.93
N ILE A 123 -3.03 -7.22 -5.06
CA ILE A 123 -3.37 -8.34 -4.19
C ILE A 123 -3.27 -9.62 -5.02
N MET A 124 -2.52 -10.59 -4.52
CA MET A 124 -2.13 -11.80 -5.26
C MET A 124 -2.06 -13.02 -4.35
N MET A 125 -2.30 -14.21 -4.91
CA MET A 125 -2.09 -15.45 -4.14
C MET A 125 -0.60 -15.65 -3.89
N ALA A 126 -0.23 -16.28 -2.78
CA ALA A 126 1.17 -16.60 -2.51
C ALA A 126 1.80 -17.51 -3.57
N SER A 127 0.99 -18.30 -4.27
CA SER A 127 1.43 -19.12 -5.40
C SER A 127 1.78 -18.30 -6.65
N ASP A 128 1.39 -17.02 -6.72
CA ASP A 128 1.72 -16.10 -7.82
C ASP A 128 3.02 -15.31 -7.56
N TRP A 129 3.65 -15.48 -6.39
CA TRP A 129 4.87 -14.77 -5.96
C TRP A 129 6.16 -15.53 -6.31
#